data_AF-A0A6J7ZQF5-F1
#
_entry.id   AF-A0A6J7ZQF5-F1
#
_cell.length_a   1.000
_cell.length_b   1.000
_cell.length_c   1.000
_cell.angle_alpha   90.00
_cell.angle_beta   90.00
_cell.angle_gamma   90.00
#
_symmetry.space_group_name_H-M   'P 1'
#
loop_
_entity.id
_entity.type
_entity.pdbx_description
1 polymer ?
#
loop_
_entity_poly.entity_id
_entity_poly.type
_entity_poly.pdbx_seq_one_letter_code
_entity_poly.pdbx_strand_id
1 'polypeptide(L)' 'MLPAKGGVRRKYGGSTTRHGFRKGDLVKSPKGVSYVSGDTERQVSVSDANWKRLGQIASSKVQLIRRSNGLIVT' A
#
# COMPACT_ATOMS: atom_id res chain seq x y z
N MET A 1 -0.84 10.90 14.26
CA MET A 1 -1.18 12.11 13.49
C MET A 1 -2.23 11.70 12.47
N LEU A 2 -3.43 12.29 12.49
CA LEU A 2 -4.53 11.93 11.57
C LEU A 2 -4.19 12.33 10.11
N PRO A 3 -4.71 11.62 9.09
CA PRO A 3 -4.65 12.12 7.71
C PRO A 3 -5.33 13.50 7.63
N ALA A 4 -4.78 14.38 6.79
CA ALA A 4 -5.32 15.73 6.60
C ALA A 4 -6.82 15.68 6.24
N LYS A 5 -7.58 16.62 6.80
CA LYS A 5 -9.02 16.81 6.55
C LYS A 5 -9.24 16.83 5.02
N GLY A 6 -10.02 15.88 4.50
CA GLY A 6 -10.24 15.70 3.05
C GLY A 6 -9.74 14.36 2.47
N GLY A 7 -9.09 13.50 3.28
CA GLY A 7 -8.69 12.15 2.85
C GLY A 7 -7.55 12.11 1.83
N VAL A 8 -6.95 13.28 1.54
CA VAL A 8 -5.81 13.40 0.63
C VAL A 8 -4.54 12.98 1.38
N ARG A 9 -4.03 11.81 1.02
CA ARG A 9 -2.78 11.28 1.60
C ARG A 9 -1.58 11.88 0.88
N ARG A 10 -0.46 12.02 1.59
CA ARG A 10 0.82 12.41 0.98
C ARG A 10 1.12 11.47 -0.20
N LYS A 11 1.46 12.02 -1.37
CA LYS A 11 1.85 11.22 -2.55
C LYS A 11 2.97 10.27 -2.12
N TYR A 12 2.70 8.96 -2.21
CA TYR A 12 3.66 7.91 -1.92
C TYR A 12 3.34 6.75 -2.86
N GLY A 13 4.28 6.45 -3.75
CA GLY A 13 4.08 5.44 -4.78
C GLY A 13 4.19 6.00 -6.19
N GLY A 14 3.71 5.21 -7.15
CA GLY A 14 3.93 5.42 -8.59
C GLY A 14 4.51 4.19 -9.29
N SER A 15 5.04 3.24 -8.53
CA SER A 15 5.53 1.98 -9.07
C SER A 15 4.63 0.79 -8.74
N THR A 16 4.62 -0.16 -9.66
CA THR A 16 4.05 -1.50 -9.45
C THR A 16 5.12 -2.36 -8.78
N THR A 17 4.74 -3.04 -7.71
CA THR A 17 5.54 -4.05 -7.01
C THR A 17 5.72 -5.29 -7.90
N ARG A 18 6.70 -6.13 -7.57
CA ARG A 18 6.92 -7.42 -8.27
C ARG A 18 5.73 -8.38 -8.20
N HIS A 19 4.81 -8.13 -7.28
CA HIS A 19 3.65 -8.97 -6.98
C HIS A 19 2.35 -8.44 -7.59
N GLY A 20 2.42 -7.44 -8.48
CA GLY A 20 1.25 -6.89 -9.19
C GLY A 20 0.41 -5.87 -8.39
N PHE A 21 0.79 -5.56 -7.15
CA PHE A 21 0.22 -4.45 -6.38
C PHE A 21 0.91 -3.14 -6.71
N ARG A 22 0.20 -2.02 -6.64
CA ARG A 22 0.79 -0.68 -6.78
C ARG A 22 1.05 -0.10 -5.41
N LYS A 23 2.15 0.64 -5.26
CA LYS A 23 2.34 1.46 -4.06
C LYS A 23 1.15 2.43 -3.94
N GLY A 24 0.49 2.40 -2.79
CA GLY A 24 -0.75 3.11 -2.50
C GLY A 24 -2.03 2.32 -2.69
N ASP A 25 -1.98 1.09 -3.23
CA ASP A 25 -3.15 0.20 -3.25
C ASP A 25 -3.66 -0.02 -1.84
N LEU A 26 -4.99 0.06 -1.67
CA LEU A 26 -5.67 -0.33 -0.46
C LEU A 26 -5.88 -1.84 -0.52
N VAL A 27 -5.35 -2.55 0.47
CA VAL A 27 -5.34 -4.01 0.52
C VAL A 27 -5.86 -4.53 1.85
N LYS A 28 -6.45 -5.73 1.82
CA LYS A 28 -6.76 -6.54 2.99
C LYS A 28 -5.58 -7.47 3.24
N SER A 29 -5.13 -7.53 4.48
CA SER A 29 -4.05 -8.42 4.94
C SER A 29 -4.41 -8.99 6.32
N PRO A 30 -3.63 -9.96 6.85
CA PRO A 30 -3.80 -10.43 8.23
C PRO A 30 -3.62 -9.32 9.29
N LYS A 31 -3.01 -8.18 8.92
CA LYS A 31 -2.88 -7.00 9.79
C LYS A 31 -4.07 -6.03 9.66
N GLY A 32 -5.11 -6.42 8.93
CA GLY A 32 -6.27 -5.60 8.63
C GLY A 32 -6.16 -4.86 7.30
N VAL A 33 -6.99 -3.84 7.14
CA VAL A 33 -7.02 -2.96 5.97
C VAL A 33 -5.83 -2.01 6.05
N SER A 34 -5.02 -2.01 5.01
CA SER A 34 -3.74 -1.30 4.97
C SER A 34 -3.40 -0.87 3.56
N TYR A 35 -2.31 -0.13 3.41
CA TYR A 35 -1.84 0.35 2.11
C TYR A 35 -0.50 -0.24 1.75
N VAL A 36 -0.33 -0.58 0.47
CA VAL A 36 0.94 -1.07 -0.04
C VAL A 36 1.96 0.06 -0.03
N SER A 37 3.05 -0.10 0.71
CA SER A 37 4.17 0.84 0.74
C SER A 37 5.36 0.36 -0.10
N GLY A 38 5.43 -0.93 -0.40
CA GLY A 38 6.44 -1.48 -1.29
C GLY A 38 6.48 -2.99 -1.24
N ASP A 39 7.58 -3.57 -1.68
CA ASP A 39 7.77 -5.00 -1.77
C ASP A 39 9.23 -5.38 -1.55
N THR A 40 9.41 -6.61 -1.11
CA THR A 40 10.64 -7.39 -1.22
C THR A 40 10.42 -8.49 -2.24
N GLU A 41 11.43 -9.33 -2.46
CA GLU A 41 11.36 -10.45 -3.38
C GLU A 41 10.14 -11.36 -3.13
N ARG A 42 9.75 -11.58 -1.86
CA ARG A 42 8.69 -12.53 -1.48
C ARG A 42 7.48 -11.91 -0.77
N GLN A 43 7.59 -10.66 -0.32
CA GLN A 43 6.60 -10.06 0.57
C GLN A 43 6.23 -8.64 0.13
N VAL A 44 5.00 -8.24 0.44
CA VAL A 44 4.47 -6.90 0.26
C VAL A 44 4.57 -6.17 1.60
N SER A 45 5.20 -5.00 1.60
CA SER A 45 5.23 -4.10 2.75
C SER A 45 3.91 -3.34 2.81
N VAL A 46 3.27 -3.38 3.98
CA VAL A 46 2.01 -2.70 4.25
C VAL A 46 2.17 -1.65 5.33
N SER A 47 1.49 -0.53 5.16
CA SER A 47 1.51 0.62 6.05
C SER A 47 0.09 1.12 6.35
N ASP A 48 -0.06 1.84 7.45
CA ASP A 48 -1.32 2.47 7.83
C ASP A 48 -1.62 3.71 6.95
N ALA A 49 -2.72 4.39 7.25
CA ALA A 49 -3.12 5.62 6.58
C ALA A 49 -2.05 6.74 6.65
N ASN A 50 -1.14 6.70 7.62
CA ASN A 50 -0.09 7.69 7.86
C ASN A 50 1.27 7.24 7.31
N TRP A 51 1.30 6.18 6.50
CA TRP A 51 2.53 5.56 5.98
C TRP A 51 3.44 4.95 7.04
N LYS A 52 2.96 4.79 8.29
CA LYS A 52 3.66 4.02 9.31
C LYS A 52 3.61 2.54 8.93
N ARG A 53 4.77 1.91 8.84
CA ARG A 53 4.88 0.50 8.44
C ARG A 53 4.22 -0.40 9.49
N LEU A 54 3.29 -1.23 9.06
CA LEU A 54 2.60 -2.23 9.87
C LEU A 54 3.30 -3.58 9.82
N GLY A 55 3.99 -3.87 8.72
CA GLY A 55 4.78 -5.08 8.55
C GLY A 55 5.01 -5.44 7.09
N GLN A 56 5.50 -6.65 6.88
CA GLN A 56 5.60 -7.30 5.59
C GLN A 56 4.76 -8.58 5.60
N ILE A 57 4.03 -8.80 4.51
CA ILE A 57 3.08 -9.89 4.37
C ILE A 57 3.38 -10.61 3.07
N ALA A 58 3.34 -11.95 3.08
CA ALA A 58 3.45 -12.73 1.84
C ALA A 58 2.38 -12.27 0.83
N SER A 59 2.76 -12.07 -0.43
CA SER A 59 1.84 -11.56 -1.46
C SER A 59 0.57 -12.41 -1.62
N SER A 60 0.67 -13.73 -1.40
CA SER A 60 -0.47 -14.66 -1.40
C SER A 60 -1.52 -14.39 -0.32
N LYS A 61 -1.16 -13.68 0.76
CA LYS A 61 -2.06 -13.32 1.87
C LYS A 61 -2.58 -11.88 1.76
N VAL A 62 -2.32 -11.21 0.64
CA VAL A 62 -2.74 -9.82 0.40
C VAL A 62 -3.81 -9.82 -0.68
N GLN A 63 -4.93 -9.15 -0.42
CA GLN A 63 -6.03 -9.01 -1.38
C GLN A 63 -6.25 -7.54 -1.70
N LEU A 64 -6.38 -7.21 -2.98
CA LEU A 64 -6.66 -5.85 -3.42
C LEU A 64 -8.12 -5.48 -3.08
N ILE A 65 -8.30 -4.36 -2.37
CA ILE A 65 -9.62 -3.77 -2.12
C ILE A 65 -9.88 -2.64 -3.11
N ARG A 66 -8.92 -1.71 -3.23
CA ARG A 66 -9.01 -0.57 -4.14
C ARG A 66 -7.66 -0.25 -4.72
N ARG A 67 -7.63 -0.12 -6.05
CA ARG A 67 -6.43 0.26 -6.79
C ARG A 67 -6.14 1.74 -6.66
N SER A 68 -4.87 2.08 -6.44
CA SER A 68 -4.39 3.46 -6.51
C SER A 68 -4.37 3.91 -7.96
N ASN A 69 -5.03 5.05 -8.21
CA ASN A 69 -5.05 5.75 -9.50
C ASN A 69 -3.98 6.84 -9.59
N GLY A 70 -3.31 7.18 -8.47
CA GLY A 70 -2.23 8.16 -8.41
C GLY A 70 -0.86 7.60 -8.80
N LEU A 71 -0.78 6.83 -9.89
CA LEU A 71 0.52 6.39 -10.42
C LEU A 71 1.31 7.63 -10.85
N ILE A 72 2.46 7.88 -10.22
CA ILE A 72 3.47 8.78 -10.78
C ILE A 72 4.13 8.00 -11.92
N VAL A 73 3.59 8.18 -13.13
CA VAL A 73 4.24 7.75 -14.36
C VAL A 73 5.22 8.87 -14.71
N THR A 74 6.52 8.61 -14.54
CA THR A 74 7.59 9.39 -15.17
C THR A 74 7.80 8.88 -16.58
#